data_AF-A0AAD5MQQ6-F1
#
_entry.id   AF-A0AAD5MQQ6-F1
#
_cell.length_a   1.000
_cell.length_b   1.000
_cell.length_c   1.000
_cell.angle_alpha   90.00
_cell.angle_beta   90.00
_cell.angle_gamma   90.00
#
_symmetry.space_group_name_H-M   'P 1'
#
loop_
_entity.id
_entity.type
_entity.pdbx_description
1 polymer ?
#
loop_
_entity_poly.entity_id
_entity_poly.type
_entity_poly.pdbx_seq_one_letter_code
_entity_poly.pdbx_strand_id
1 'polypeptide(L)'
;MDDLIANLDNPSATVRMLREAGVKHVFPVRDLYGCPFRASLFDQFASAMIERTLEWGEKKDRTEVTQTGWTKIVLFVVEQIKEGYHDEVKRQRRVRPRNLGHRSEHTSLTEVSTQSPARDVPEIKRFNTIDNL
;
A
#
# COMPACT_ATOMS: atom_id res chain seq x y z
N MET A 1 -13.87 -4.35 -17.79
CA MET A 1 -14.59 -3.06 -17.94
C MET A 1 -15.90 -3.32 -18.64
N ASP A 2 -15.88 -4.00 -19.78
CA ASP A 2 -17.03 -4.31 -20.62
C ASP A 2 -18.18 -4.97 -19.84
N ASP A 3 -17.90 -6.00 -19.04
CA ASP A 3 -18.91 -6.64 -18.17
C ASP A 3 -19.62 -5.68 -17.21
N LEU A 4 -18.92 -4.66 -16.70
CA LEU A 4 -19.51 -3.64 -15.82
C LEU A 4 -20.35 -2.66 -16.64
N ILE A 5 -19.84 -2.21 -17.79
CA ILE A 5 -20.52 -1.25 -18.67
C ILE A 5 -21.81 -1.87 -19.22
N ALA A 6 -21.79 -3.17 -19.56
CA ALA A 6 -22.95 -3.93 -20.01
C ALA A 6 -23.97 -4.24 -18.90
N ASN A 7 -23.61 -4.07 -17.61
CA ASN A 7 -24.45 -4.40 -16.46
C ASN A 7 -24.49 -3.26 -15.42
N LEU A 8 -24.52 -2.00 -15.85
CA LEU A 8 -24.54 -0.84 -14.95
C LEU A 8 -25.78 -0.79 -14.04
N ASP A 9 -26.88 -1.44 -14.42
CA ASP A 9 -28.08 -1.61 -13.58
C ASP A 9 -27.87 -2.60 -12.42
N ASN A 10 -26.88 -3.49 -12.53
CA ASN A 10 -26.49 -4.43 -11.48
C ASN A 10 -24.96 -4.57 -11.39
N PRO A 11 -24.25 -3.50 -10.94
CA PRO A 11 -22.79 -3.49 -10.92
C PRO A 11 -22.21 -4.50 -9.91
N SER A 12 -23.03 -5.00 -8.98
CA SER A 12 -22.66 -6.00 -7.97
C SER A 12 -22.07 -7.28 -8.57
N ALA A 13 -22.49 -7.66 -9.78
CA ALA A 13 -21.99 -8.83 -10.50
C ALA A 13 -20.47 -8.76 -10.74
N THR A 14 -19.91 -7.56 -10.89
CA THR A 14 -18.47 -7.36 -11.16
C THR A 14 -17.63 -7.12 -9.92
N VAL A 15 -18.25 -6.77 -8.78
CA VAL A 15 -17.56 -6.41 -7.52
C VAL A 15 -16.57 -7.48 -7.07
N ARG A 16 -16.95 -8.76 -7.15
CA ARG A 16 -16.07 -9.89 -6.79
C ARG A 16 -14.80 -9.89 -7.63
N MET A 17 -14.93 -9.79 -8.95
CA MET A 17 -13.80 -9.81 -9.89
C MET A 17 -12.88 -8.59 -9.72
N LEU A 18 -13.45 -7.42 -9.44
CA LEU A 18 -12.70 -6.20 -9.15
C LEU A 18 -11.87 -6.35 -7.85
N ARG A 19 -12.47 -6.85 -6.78
CA ARG A 19 -11.78 -7.14 -5.52
C ARG A 19 -10.69 -8.20 -5.71
N GLU A 20 -10.96 -9.29 -6.43
CA GLU A 20 -9.97 -10.32 -6.78
C GLU A 20 -8.80 -9.75 -7.60
N ALA A 21 -9.02 -8.77 -8.48
CA ALA A 21 -7.94 -8.06 -9.16
C ALA A 21 -7.08 -7.24 -8.18
N GLY A 22 -7.69 -6.61 -7.17
CA GLY A 22 -6.98 -5.95 -6.08
C GLY A 22 -6.05 -6.87 -5.29
N VAL A 23 -6.54 -8.04 -4.89
CA VAL A 23 -5.78 -9.08 -4.17
C VAL A 23 -4.48 -9.44 -4.91
N LYS A 24 -4.52 -9.56 -6.24
CA LYS A 24 -3.37 -9.94 -7.09
C LYS A 24 -2.21 -8.93 -7.08
N HIS A 25 -2.41 -7.72 -6.54
CA HIS A 25 -1.36 -6.71 -6.39
C HIS A 25 -0.62 -6.78 -5.04
N VAL A 26 -0.96 -7.76 -4.17
CA VAL A 26 -0.26 -7.98 -2.89
C VAL A 26 0.77 -9.11 -3.02
N PHE A 27 2.04 -8.72 -3.16
CA PHE A 27 3.14 -9.66 -3.40
C PHE A 27 3.86 -10.08 -2.09
N PRO A 28 4.32 -11.35 -1.97
CA PRO A 28 5.07 -11.81 -0.80
C PRO A 28 6.40 -11.06 -0.60
N VAL A 29 7.06 -10.71 -1.70
CA VAL A 29 8.23 -9.82 -1.75
C VAL A 29 7.75 -8.48 -2.27
N ARG A 30 7.91 -7.41 -1.47
CA ARG A 30 7.24 -6.12 -1.70
C ARG A 30 7.66 -5.46 -3.01
N ASP A 31 8.93 -5.60 -3.37
CA ASP A 31 9.64 -5.01 -4.50
C ASP A 31 9.98 -6.04 -5.60
N LEU A 32 9.20 -7.13 -5.68
CA LEU A 32 9.37 -8.22 -6.66
C LEU A 32 9.47 -7.74 -8.13
N TYR A 33 8.84 -6.60 -8.45
CA TYR A 33 8.84 -5.98 -9.77
C TYR A 33 9.61 -4.64 -9.80
N GLY A 34 10.66 -4.51 -8.98
CA GLY A 34 11.53 -3.34 -8.89
C GLY A 34 10.96 -2.14 -8.11
N CYS A 35 9.63 -2.00 -8.05
CA CYS A 35 8.96 -0.96 -7.26
C CYS A 35 7.90 -1.56 -6.33
N PRO A 36 7.87 -1.19 -5.03
CA PRO A 36 6.77 -1.48 -4.12
C PRO A 36 5.41 -1.03 -4.65
N PHE A 37 4.48 -1.97 -4.84
CA PHE A 37 3.10 -1.60 -5.11
C PHE A 37 2.49 -0.85 -3.91
N ARG A 38 1.74 0.21 -4.18
CA ARG A 38 1.09 1.07 -3.18
C ARG A 38 -0.33 1.42 -3.64
N ALA A 39 -1.25 1.59 -2.69
CA ALA A 39 -2.64 1.95 -3.02
C ALA A 39 -2.76 3.27 -3.81
N SER A 40 -1.83 4.20 -3.61
CA SER A 40 -1.75 5.46 -4.37
C SER A 40 -1.55 5.28 -5.88
N LEU A 41 -1.06 4.12 -6.34
CA LEU A 41 -0.97 3.80 -7.76
C LEU A 41 -2.36 3.58 -8.37
N PHE A 42 -3.34 3.11 -7.59
CA PHE A 42 -4.73 3.03 -8.03
C PHE A 42 -5.38 4.41 -8.16
N ASP A 43 -5.04 5.35 -7.27
CA ASP A 43 -5.53 6.74 -7.37
C ASP A 43 -4.93 7.44 -8.60
N GLN A 44 -3.65 7.22 -8.90
CA GLN A 44 -3.01 7.69 -10.13
C GLN A 44 -3.63 7.06 -11.39
N PHE A 45 -3.94 5.76 -11.34
CA PHE A 45 -4.65 5.06 -12.42
C PHE A 45 -6.07 5.61 -12.61
N ALA A 46 -6.79 5.98 -11.54
CA ALA A 46 -8.10 6.63 -11.64
C ALA A 46 -8.00 7.97 -12.39
N SER A 47 -7.06 8.84 -12.01
CA SER A 47 -6.83 10.13 -12.68
C SER A 47 -6.52 9.93 -14.17
N ALA A 48 -5.55 9.07 -14.50
CA ALA A 48 -5.20 8.78 -15.88
C ALA A 48 -6.40 8.25 -16.69
N MET A 49 -7.21 7.37 -16.10
CA MET A 49 -8.38 6.82 -16.77
C MET A 49 -9.48 7.86 -17.00
N ILE A 50 -9.73 8.75 -16.03
CA ILE A 50 -10.67 9.90 -16.16
C ILE A 50 -10.20 10.88 -17.25
N GLU A 51 -8.89 11.13 -17.33
CA GLU A 51 -8.31 11.94 -18.42
C GLU A 51 -8.54 11.29 -19.78
N ARG A 52 -8.41 9.96 -19.91
CA ARG A 52 -8.73 9.25 -21.16
C ARG A 52 -10.21 9.34 -21.54
N THR A 53 -11.16 9.36 -20.59
CA THR A 53 -12.61 9.42 -20.94
C THR A 53 -13.02 10.75 -21.58
N LEU A 54 -12.26 11.83 -21.37
CA LEU A 54 -12.48 13.13 -22.03
C LEU A 54 -12.29 13.06 -23.56
N GLU A 55 -11.59 12.05 -24.06
CA GLU A 55 -11.34 11.83 -25.48
C GLU A 55 -12.37 10.89 -26.14
N TRP A 56 -13.26 10.27 -25.36
CA TRP A 56 -14.20 9.25 -25.83
C TRP A 56 -15.51 9.84 -26.36
N GLY A 57 -16.08 9.20 -27.39
CA GLY A 57 -17.34 9.60 -28.00
C GLY A 57 -17.23 10.83 -28.92
N GLU A 58 -18.35 11.18 -29.56
CA GLU A 58 -18.40 12.38 -30.41
C GLU A 58 -18.29 13.67 -29.58
N LYS A 59 -17.81 14.75 -30.19
CA LYS A 59 -17.66 16.04 -29.50
C LYS A 59 -19.00 16.62 -28.98
N LYS A 60 -20.12 16.31 -29.65
CA LYS A 60 -21.47 16.77 -29.29
C LYS A 60 -22.00 16.12 -28.01
N ASP A 61 -21.60 14.87 -27.74
CA ASP A 61 -22.12 14.06 -26.63
C ASP A 61 -21.24 14.17 -25.36
N ARG A 62 -20.05 14.76 -25.48
CA ARG A 62 -19.15 15.06 -24.37
C ARG A 62 -19.62 16.26 -23.56
N THR A 63 -20.55 16.00 -22.65
CA THR A 63 -21.10 16.95 -21.68
C THR A 63 -20.52 16.74 -20.27
N GLU A 64 -20.70 17.73 -19.40
CA GLU A 64 -20.36 17.61 -17.97
C GLU A 64 -21.11 16.45 -17.29
N VAL A 65 -22.37 16.21 -17.70
CA VAL A 65 -23.21 15.12 -17.17
C VAL A 65 -22.64 13.75 -17.56
N THR A 66 -22.31 13.55 -18.84
CA THR A 66 -21.73 12.29 -19.33
C THR A 66 -20.32 12.05 -18.77
N GLN A 67 -19.49 13.11 -18.64
CA GLN A 67 -18.18 12.99 -18.02
C GLN A 67 -18.30 12.67 -16.52
N THR A 68 -19.26 13.26 -15.81
CA THR A 68 -19.57 12.91 -14.41
C THR A 68 -19.97 11.44 -14.27
N GLY A 69 -20.69 10.89 -15.24
CA GLY A 69 -20.98 9.45 -15.35
C GLY A 69 -19.70 8.60 -15.41
N TRP A 70 -18.79 8.93 -16.34
CA TRP A 70 -17.50 8.25 -16.45
C TRP A 70 -16.65 8.34 -15.19
N THR A 71 -16.54 9.53 -14.58
CA THR A 71 -15.84 9.72 -13.30
C THR A 71 -16.38 8.78 -12.22
N LYS A 72 -17.70 8.66 -12.08
CA LYS A 72 -18.33 7.74 -11.10
C LYS A 72 -18.02 6.27 -11.40
N ILE A 73 -18.04 5.86 -12.67
CA ILE A 73 -17.70 4.49 -13.08
C ILE A 73 -16.23 4.17 -12.75
N VAL A 74 -15.30 5.06 -13.09
CA VAL A 74 -13.87 4.86 -12.80
C VAL A 74 -13.61 4.82 -11.29
N LEU A 75 -14.18 5.74 -10.52
CA LEU A 75 -14.05 5.75 -9.05
C LEU A 75 -14.61 4.47 -8.43
N PHE A 76 -15.77 3.98 -8.88
CA PHE A 76 -16.33 2.71 -8.42
C PHE A 76 -15.39 1.52 -8.70
N VAL A 77 -14.90 1.39 -9.94
CA VAL A 77 -13.96 0.34 -10.35
C VAL A 77 -12.71 0.35 -9.48
N VAL A 78 -12.10 1.53 -9.33
CA VAL A 78 -10.85 1.70 -8.59
C VAL A 78 -11.04 1.46 -7.10
N GLU A 79 -12.14 1.91 -6.50
CA GLU A 79 -12.38 1.69 -5.07
C GLU A 79 -12.60 0.20 -4.76
N GLN A 80 -13.34 -0.54 -5.60
CA GLN A 80 -13.48 -2.00 -5.41
C GLN A 80 -12.14 -2.75 -5.52
N ILE A 81 -11.25 -2.33 -6.43
CA ILE A 81 -9.89 -2.88 -6.55
C ILE A 81 -9.06 -2.51 -5.30
N LYS A 82 -9.11 -1.25 -4.83
CA LYS A 82 -8.42 -0.78 -3.62
C LYS A 82 -8.87 -1.53 -2.37
N GLU A 83 -10.17 -1.76 -2.19
CA GLU A 83 -10.71 -2.51 -1.06
C GLU A 83 -10.16 -3.95 -1.03
N GLY A 84 -10.20 -4.65 -2.17
CA GLY A 84 -9.64 -6.01 -2.29
C GLY A 84 -8.14 -6.08 -1.98
N TYR A 85 -7.37 -5.11 -2.48
CA TYR A 85 -5.95 -4.94 -2.14
C TYR A 85 -5.73 -4.69 -0.64
N HIS A 86 -6.48 -3.77 -0.04
CA HIS A 86 -6.34 -3.40 1.36
C HIS A 86 -6.71 -4.55 2.31
N ASP A 87 -7.76 -5.31 2.01
CA ASP A 87 -8.16 -6.45 2.82
C ASP A 87 -7.16 -7.60 2.75
N GLU A 88 -6.55 -7.85 1.58
CA GLU A 88 -5.46 -8.82 1.46
C GLU A 88 -4.19 -8.36 2.21
N VAL A 89 -3.81 -7.08 2.14
CA VAL A 89 -2.71 -6.53 2.95
C VAL A 89 -2.98 -6.70 4.45
N LYS A 90 -4.22 -6.47 4.92
CA LYS A 90 -4.61 -6.72 6.32
C LYS A 90 -4.50 -8.22 6.65
N ARG A 91 -4.95 -9.10 5.75
CA ARG A 91 -4.94 -10.56 5.93
C ARG A 91 -3.52 -11.10 6.05
N GLN A 92 -2.61 -10.76 5.12
CA GLN A 92 -1.22 -11.22 5.17
C GLN A 92 -0.50 -10.75 6.45
N ARG A 93 -0.78 -9.52 6.92
CA ARG A 93 -0.24 -9.01 8.21
C ARG A 93 -0.72 -9.81 9.43
N ARG A 94 -1.95 -10.34 9.41
CA ARG A 94 -2.51 -11.18 10.48
C ARG A 94 -2.01 -12.62 10.44
N VAL A 95 -1.82 -13.16 9.24
CA VAL A 95 -1.39 -14.56 9.03
C VAL A 95 0.12 -14.74 9.26
N ARG A 96 0.94 -13.71 9.04
CA ARG A 96 2.38 -13.76 9.35
C ARG A 96 2.53 -13.88 10.88
N PRO A 97 2.96 -15.04 11.42
CA PRO A 97 3.01 -15.22 12.86
C PRO A 97 4.03 -14.24 13.46
N ARG A 98 3.79 -13.81 14.69
CA ARG A 98 4.68 -12.93 15.47
C ARG A 98 5.97 -13.66 15.94
N ASN A 99 6.35 -14.71 15.22
CA ASN A 99 7.46 -15.63 15.51
C ASN A 99 8.72 -15.17 14.75
N LEU A 100 9.20 -13.98 15.11
CA LEU A 100 10.60 -13.59 14.98
C LEU A 100 11.07 -13.16 16.38
N GLY A 101 11.02 -14.11 17.31
CA GLY A 101 11.79 -14.03 18.54
C GLY A 101 13.26 -14.35 18.27
N HIS A 102 14.11 -14.06 19.26
CA HIS A 102 15.56 -14.34 19.25
C HIS A 102 16.37 -13.61 18.17
N ARG A 103 16.72 -12.35 18.48
CA ARG A 103 18.06 -11.84 18.11
C ARG A 103 19.08 -12.49 19.05
N SER A 104 19.44 -13.74 18.73
CA SER A 104 20.45 -14.50 19.47
C SER A 104 21.81 -13.81 19.37
N GLU A 105 22.58 -13.97 20.44
CA GLU A 105 23.83 -13.31 20.75
C GLU A 105 24.87 -13.46 19.64
N HIS A 106 25.50 -12.34 19.25
CA HIS A 106 26.72 -12.43 18.45
C HIS A 106 27.83 -12.98 19.33
N THR A 107 28.22 -14.21 19.04
CA THR A 107 29.44 -14.82 19.57
C THR A 107 30.64 -14.00 19.09
N SER A 108 31.47 -13.54 20.02
CA SER A 108 32.87 -13.21 19.74
C SER A 108 33.71 -13.74 20.88
N LEU A 109 34.42 -14.83 20.61
CA LEU A 109 35.41 -15.39 21.51
C LEU A 109 36.72 -14.60 21.42
N THR A 110 37.61 -14.91 22.37
CA THR A 110 39.01 -14.45 22.49
C THR A 110 39.24 -12.95 22.61
N GLU A 111 39.54 -12.50 23.83
CA GLU A 111 40.90 -12.01 24.14
C GLU A 111 41.24 -12.17 25.63
N VAL A 112 42.53 -12.04 25.97
CA VAL A 112 43.16 -12.67 27.15
C VAL A 112 43.09 -11.80 28.42
N SER A 113 43.01 -12.46 29.59
CA SER A 113 42.99 -11.82 30.90
C SER A 113 44.38 -11.29 31.33
N THR A 114 44.48 -9.99 31.65
CA THR A 114 45.63 -9.37 32.37
C THR A 114 45.19 -8.19 33.26
N GLN A 115 45.98 -7.89 34.30
CA GLN A 115 45.65 -6.98 35.43
C GLN A 115 46.37 -5.60 35.38
N SER A 116 45.92 -4.53 36.07
CA SER A 116 44.71 -4.39 36.91
C SER A 116 44.00 -3.02 36.81
N PRO A 117 44.41 -1.91 37.49
CA PRO A 117 43.37 -1.13 38.18
C PRO A 117 43.19 0.35 37.79
N ALA A 118 41.91 0.77 37.91
CA ALA A 118 41.38 2.08 38.31
C ALA A 118 41.86 3.39 37.63
N ARG A 119 40.90 4.14 37.08
CA ARG A 119 40.88 5.62 37.02
C ARG A 119 39.45 6.15 36.80
N ASP A 120 39.01 7.06 37.66
CA ASP A 120 37.70 7.73 37.60
C ASP A 120 37.60 8.74 36.44
N VAL A 121 36.51 8.69 35.66
CA VAL A 121 35.96 9.85 34.91
C VAL A 121 34.42 9.72 34.86
N PRO A 122 33.61 10.81 35.03
CA PRO A 122 32.17 10.67 35.32
C PRO A 122 31.24 10.41 34.12
N GLU A 123 30.08 9.86 34.45
CA GLU A 123 28.95 9.57 33.54
C GLU A 123 28.30 10.86 32.97
N ILE A 124 28.34 11.03 31.65
CA ILE A 124 27.65 12.14 30.96
C ILE A 124 26.16 11.82 30.85
N LYS A 125 25.36 12.41 31.74
CA LYS A 125 23.88 12.33 31.69
C LYS A 125 23.34 13.04 30.44
N ARG A 126 22.61 12.31 29.61
CA ARG A 126 21.88 12.86 28.45
C ARG A 126 20.70 13.70 28.95
N PHE A 127 20.63 14.96 28.52
CA PHE A 127 19.44 15.79 28.73
C PHE A 127 18.40 15.48 27.64
N ASN A 128 17.15 15.28 28.07
CA ASN A 128 16.01 15.23 27.17
C ASN A 128 15.62 16.67 26.80
N THR A 129 15.60 16.99 25.50
CA THR A 129 14.96 18.21 25.02
C THR A 129 13.44 18.03 25.05
N ILE A 130 12.72 18.99 25.63
CA ILE A 130 11.26 19.12 25.51
C ILE A 130 11.01 20.51 24.90
N ASP A 131 10.11 20.55 23.92
CA ASP A 131 9.92 21.70 23.02
C ASP A 131 9.04 22.83 23.60
N ASN A 132 9.11 23.98 22.91
CA ASN A 132 8.12 25.08 22.85
C ASN A 132 7.97 26.00 24.08
N LEU A 133 8.44 27.25 23.96
CA LEU A 133 7.64 28.36 23.41
C LEU A 133 8.52 29.60 23.12
#